data_AF-A0A428YP01-F1
#
_entry.id   AF-A0A428YP01-F1
#
_cell.length_a   1.000
_cell.length_b   1.000
_cell.length_c   1.000
_cell.angle_alpha   90.00
_cell.angle_beta   90.00
_cell.angle_gamma   90.00
#
_symmetry.space_group_name_H-M   'P 1'
#
loop_
_entity.id
_entity.type
_entity.pdbx_description
1 polymer ?
#
loop_
_entity_poly.entity_id
_entity_poly.type
_entity_poly.pdbx_seq_one_letter_code
_entity_poly.pdbx_strand_id
1 'polypeptide(L)'
;MTVHLHVDPDTARDPSMLAQHFRRTSLPISEWAGCTVFLFPELERDGQPIFLDERVRAFYRQMCQQVPFLLYFLDPGAGNGTLLSVLCAFAPDELIVQRGGTVAVEPDERLSDLFARLVADAAAYGARLGDDWRAFIDELGLPEDFRDAALRLCEPRLG
;
A
#
# COMPACT_ATOMS: atom_id res chain seq x y z
N MET A 1 -5.10 -1.01 16.89
CA MET A 1 -3.80 -0.37 17.21
C MET A 1 -3.27 0.14 15.89
N THR A 2 -2.79 1.38 15.79
CA THR A 2 -2.18 1.92 14.56
C THR A 2 -0.72 2.25 14.86
N VAL A 3 0.18 1.81 14.00
CA VAL A 3 1.63 2.03 14.08
C VAL A 3 2.01 3.16 13.13
N HIS A 4 2.37 4.30 13.68
CA HIS A 4 2.81 5.46 12.90
C HIS A 4 4.32 5.43 12.73
N LEU A 5 4.77 5.32 11.49
CA LEU A 5 6.19 5.36 11.14
C LEU A 5 6.50 6.72 10.52
N HIS A 6 7.26 7.53 11.24
CA HIS A 6 7.75 8.80 10.73
C HIS A 6 8.86 8.52 9.72
N VAL A 7 8.62 8.84 8.46
CA VAL A 7 9.61 8.71 7.39
C VAL A 7 10.39 10.03 7.33
N ASP A 8 11.64 9.99 7.76
CA ASP A 8 12.55 11.12 7.61
C ASP A 8 12.97 11.29 6.13
N PRO A 9 13.47 12.48 5.73
CA PRO A 9 13.81 12.75 4.32
C PRO A 9 14.90 11.85 3.75
N ASP A 10 15.81 11.37 4.59
CA ASP A 10 16.93 10.53 4.17
C ASP A 10 16.45 9.09 3.92
N THR A 11 15.54 8.57 4.75
CA THR A 11 14.83 7.31 4.55
C THR A 11 13.82 7.39 3.42
N ALA A 12 13.23 8.57 3.17
CA ALA A 12 12.39 8.80 1.99
C ALA A 12 13.19 8.69 0.68
N ARG A 13 14.48 9.05 0.71
CA ARG A 13 15.42 8.94 -0.42
C ARG A 13 16.00 7.54 -0.58
N ASP A 14 16.20 6.83 0.52
CA ASP A 14 16.62 5.43 0.53
C ASP A 14 15.85 4.60 1.59
N PRO A 15 14.69 4.03 1.22
CA PRO A 15 13.91 3.17 2.10
C PRO A 15 14.57 1.82 2.40
N SER A 16 15.80 1.50 1.93
CA SER A 16 16.35 0.15 2.08
C SER A 16 16.50 -0.33 3.52
N MET A 17 16.78 0.56 4.47
CA MET A 17 16.81 0.23 5.90
C MET A 17 15.42 -0.09 6.45
N LEU A 18 14.41 0.68 6.03
CA LEU A 18 13.01 0.43 6.40
C LEU A 18 12.47 -0.85 5.75
N ALA A 19 12.75 -1.06 4.47
CA ALA A 19 12.43 -2.29 3.76
C ALA A 19 13.14 -3.51 4.37
N GLN A 20 14.35 -3.34 4.90
CA GLN A 20 15.02 -4.39 5.66
C GLN A 20 14.26 -4.74 6.94
N HIS A 21 13.65 -3.76 7.62
CA HIS A 21 12.81 -4.01 8.79
C HIS A 21 11.63 -4.91 8.43
N PHE A 22 10.87 -4.58 7.38
CA PHE A 22 9.75 -5.41 6.90
C PHE A 22 10.18 -6.79 6.38
N ARG A 23 11.41 -6.95 5.89
CA ARG A 23 11.93 -8.23 5.36
C ARG A 23 12.55 -9.13 6.42
N ARG A 24 13.20 -8.56 7.44
CA ARG A 24 14.01 -9.31 8.43
C ARG A 24 13.23 -9.72 9.68
N THR A 25 12.01 -9.24 9.87
CA THR A 25 11.36 -9.29 11.17
C THR A 25 11.22 -10.73 11.70
N SER A 26 11.87 -10.95 12.83
CA SER A 26 11.70 -12.05 13.77
C SER A 26 11.30 -11.43 15.12
N LEU A 27 9.99 -11.24 15.32
CA LEU A 27 9.16 -10.90 16.51
C LEU A 27 7.70 -10.72 15.97
N PRO A 28 6.59 -10.90 16.73
CA PRO A 28 5.31 -11.37 16.19
C PRO A 28 4.67 -10.39 15.18
N ILE A 29 5.01 -10.59 13.90
CA ILE A 29 4.64 -9.79 12.73
C ILE A 29 3.14 -9.59 12.57
N SER A 30 2.31 -10.48 13.14
CA SER A 30 0.86 -10.34 13.16
C SER A 30 0.38 -9.05 13.83
N GLU A 31 1.14 -8.49 14.77
CA GLU A 31 0.76 -7.25 15.46
C GLU A 31 0.82 -6.02 14.55
N TRP A 32 1.57 -6.10 13.45
CA TRP A 32 1.77 -5.01 12.50
C TRP A 32 0.89 -5.14 11.25
N ALA A 33 0.16 -6.26 11.12
CA ALA A 33 -0.75 -6.50 10.03
C ALA A 33 -1.86 -5.43 10.03
N GLY A 34 -2.09 -4.81 8.87
CA GLY A 34 -3.18 -3.86 8.68
C GLY A 34 -3.14 -2.62 9.57
N CYS A 35 -1.98 -2.21 10.10
CA CYS A 35 -1.92 -1.10 11.06
C CYS A 35 -0.84 -0.07 10.82
N THR A 36 -0.02 -0.23 9.78
CA THR A 36 1.10 0.66 9.50
C THR A 36 0.64 1.88 8.68
N VAL A 37 1.00 3.07 9.15
CA VAL A 37 0.82 4.34 8.44
C VAL A 37 2.16 5.05 8.34
N PHE A 38 2.59 5.39 7.13
CA PHE A 38 3.78 6.22 6.91
C PHE A 38 3.40 7.70 6.98
N LEU A 39 4.08 8.44 7.86
CA LEU A 39 3.91 9.88 8.00
C LEU A 39 5.11 10.59 7.38
N PHE A 40 4.85 11.71 6.70
CA PHE A 40 5.88 12.53 6.04
C PHE A 40 5.82 13.98 6.53
N PRO A 41 6.10 14.26 7.82
CA PRO A 41 5.80 15.57 8.42
C PRO A 41 6.49 16.74 7.71
N GLU A 42 7.70 16.54 7.17
CA GLU A 42 8.43 17.58 6.45
C GLU A 42 7.90 17.87 5.04
N LEU A 43 7.04 16.99 4.54
CA LEU A 43 6.46 17.09 3.20
C LEU A 43 5.01 17.58 3.24
N GLU A 44 4.38 17.58 4.42
CA GLU A 44 3.03 18.07 4.62
C GLU A 44 2.95 19.57 4.32
N ARG A 45 1.96 19.94 3.49
CA ARG A 45 1.70 21.32 3.06
C ARG A 45 0.23 21.61 3.14
N ASP A 46 -0.11 22.81 3.60
CA ASP A 46 -1.49 23.26 3.70
C ASP A 46 -2.19 23.19 2.34
N GLY A 47 -3.33 22.50 2.31
CA GLY A 47 -4.18 22.39 1.12
C GLY A 47 -3.66 21.47 0.01
N GLN A 48 -2.52 20.80 0.19
CA GLN A 48 -2.00 19.84 -0.78
C GLN A 48 -2.02 18.42 -0.20
N PRO A 49 -2.79 17.47 -0.79
CA PRO A 49 -2.75 16.08 -0.36
C PRO A 49 -1.34 15.49 -0.50
N ILE A 50 -0.83 14.91 0.60
CA ILE A 50 0.56 14.46 0.74
C ILE A 50 0.96 13.39 -0.28
N PHE A 51 0.02 12.52 -0.66
CA PHE A 51 0.23 11.44 -1.64
C PHE A 51 0.35 11.93 -3.09
N LEU A 52 0.22 13.25 -3.32
CA LEU A 52 0.53 13.88 -4.60
C LEU A 52 1.97 14.40 -4.67
N ASP A 53 2.71 14.43 -3.56
CA ASP A 53 4.11 14.79 -3.58
C ASP A 53 4.92 13.67 -4.24
N GLU A 54 5.69 14.01 -5.26
CA GLU A 54 6.46 13.04 -6.04
C GLU A 54 7.48 12.25 -5.20
N ARG A 55 7.97 12.83 -4.10
CA ARG A 55 8.88 12.13 -3.19
C ARG A 55 8.16 11.04 -2.42
N VAL A 56 6.91 11.29 -2.03
CA VAL A 56 6.05 10.29 -1.39
C VAL A 56 5.71 9.17 -2.37
N ARG A 57 5.34 9.52 -3.61
CA ARG A 57 5.08 8.53 -4.68
C ARG A 57 6.32 7.68 -4.97
N ALA A 58 7.49 8.30 -5.10
CA ALA A 58 8.75 7.60 -5.31
C ALA A 58 9.08 6.65 -4.15
N PHE A 59 8.90 7.10 -2.91
CA PHE A 59 9.07 6.27 -1.73
C PHE A 59 8.18 5.02 -1.76
N TYR A 60 6.88 5.17 -2.02
CA TYR A 60 5.96 4.02 -2.09
C TYR A 60 6.31 3.07 -3.24
N ARG A 61 6.68 3.58 -4.42
CA ARG A 61 7.17 2.73 -5.52
C ARG A 61 8.38 1.90 -5.10
N GLN A 62 9.36 2.55 -4.47
CA GLN A 62 10.59 1.88 -4.04
C GLN A 62 10.33 0.89 -2.89
N MET A 63 9.45 1.23 -1.94
CA MET A 63 9.04 0.33 -0.87
C MET A 63 8.34 -0.91 -1.41
N CYS A 64 7.39 -0.78 -2.34
CA CYS A 64 6.73 -1.92 -2.97
C CYS A 64 7.69 -2.78 -3.80
N GLN A 65 8.70 -2.18 -4.44
CA GLN A 65 9.74 -2.94 -5.14
C GLN A 65 10.62 -3.75 -4.18
N GLN A 66 10.95 -3.20 -3.01
CA GLN A 66 11.81 -3.86 -2.02
C GLN A 66 11.05 -4.82 -1.10
N VAL A 67 9.75 -4.58 -0.89
CA VAL A 67 8.84 -5.34 -0.02
C VAL A 67 7.57 -5.63 -0.83
N PRO A 68 7.54 -6.69 -1.65
CA PRO A 68 6.39 -6.98 -2.52
C PRO A 68 5.07 -7.18 -1.78
N PHE A 69 5.14 -7.63 -0.52
CA PHE A 69 4.01 -7.85 0.36
C PHE A 69 3.69 -6.66 1.28
N LEU A 70 4.19 -5.45 0.96
CA LEU A 70 4.03 -4.26 1.80
C LEU A 70 2.57 -4.02 2.21
N LEU A 71 1.61 -4.24 1.30
CA LEU A 71 0.17 -4.02 1.56
C LEU A 71 -0.36 -4.82 2.76
N TYR A 72 0.27 -5.94 3.13
CA TYR A 72 -0.12 -6.72 4.31
C TYR A 72 0.00 -5.92 5.62
N PHE A 73 0.99 -5.02 5.70
CA PHE A 73 1.24 -4.23 6.90
C PHE A 73 0.46 -2.92 6.92
N LEU A 74 0.10 -2.39 5.75
CA LEU A 74 -0.47 -1.06 5.63
C LEU A 74 -1.89 -1.01 6.16
N ASP A 75 -2.22 0.05 6.89
CA ASP A 75 -3.57 0.30 7.37
C ASP A 75 -4.52 0.49 6.18
N PRO A 76 -5.54 -0.37 6.00
CA PRO A 76 -6.50 -0.26 4.90
C PRO A 76 -7.55 0.84 5.12
N GLY A 77 -7.61 1.43 6.32
CA GLY A 77 -8.55 2.45 6.70
C GLY A 77 -8.52 3.66 5.75
N ALA A 78 -9.66 3.96 5.15
CA ALA A 78 -9.82 5.06 4.20
C ALA A 78 -9.38 6.43 4.77
N GLY A 79 -9.48 6.62 6.09
CA GLY A 79 -9.09 7.86 6.77
C GLY A 79 -7.59 8.15 6.78
N ASN A 80 -6.75 7.12 6.62
CA ASN A 80 -5.29 7.26 6.68
C ASN A 80 -4.65 7.38 5.28
N GLY A 81 -5.43 7.13 4.22
CA GLY A 81 -4.99 7.33 2.84
C GLY A 81 -3.84 6.42 2.39
N THR A 82 -3.52 5.36 3.12
CA THR A 82 -2.35 4.50 2.86
C THR A 82 -2.49 3.76 1.52
N LEU A 83 -3.63 3.12 1.28
CA LEU A 83 -3.91 2.44 0.00
C LEU A 83 -3.99 3.43 -1.16
N LEU A 84 -4.59 4.60 -0.93
CA LEU A 84 -4.63 5.69 -1.91
C LEU A 84 -3.22 6.18 -2.25
N SER A 85 -2.32 6.25 -1.26
CA SER A 85 -0.92 6.63 -1.48
C SER A 85 -0.19 5.63 -2.37
N VAL A 86 -0.45 4.33 -2.19
CA VAL A 86 0.09 3.29 -3.07
C VAL A 86 -0.49 3.42 -4.48
N LEU A 87 -1.80 3.63 -4.62
CA LEU A 87 -2.42 3.84 -5.94
C LEU A 87 -1.84 5.06 -6.66
N CYS A 88 -1.77 6.21 -5.99
CA CYS A 88 -1.18 7.44 -6.54
C CYS A 88 0.31 7.28 -6.89
N ALA A 89 1.04 6.42 -6.19
CA ALA A 89 2.45 6.16 -6.48
C ALA A 89 2.68 5.52 -7.86
N PHE A 90 1.72 4.70 -8.32
CA PHE A 90 1.81 4.00 -9.61
C PHE A 90 0.92 4.58 -10.71
N ALA A 91 -0.08 5.39 -10.35
CA ALA A 91 -0.93 6.06 -11.31
C ALA A 91 -0.17 7.15 -12.09
N PRO A 92 -0.33 7.24 -13.42
CA PRO A 92 -0.01 8.44 -14.18
C PRO A 92 -0.76 9.66 -13.65
N ASP A 93 -0.16 10.85 -13.77
CA ASP A 93 -0.73 12.10 -13.22
C ASP A 93 -2.11 12.41 -13.82
N GLU A 94 -2.32 12.08 -15.10
CA GLU A 94 -3.59 12.26 -15.80
C GLU A 94 -4.74 11.39 -15.25
N LEU A 95 -4.44 10.31 -14.53
CA LEU A 95 -5.45 9.47 -13.88
C LEU A 95 -5.78 9.94 -12.47
N ILE A 96 -5.02 10.87 -11.90
CA ILE A 96 -5.25 11.37 -10.55
C ILE A 96 -6.22 12.55 -10.62
N VAL A 97 -7.44 12.35 -10.15
CA VAL A 97 -8.49 13.38 -10.18
C VAL A 97 -8.73 13.95 -8.79
N GLN A 98 -8.85 15.28 -8.73
CA GLN A 98 -9.25 16.00 -7.52
C GLN A 98 -10.64 16.59 -7.72
N ARG A 99 -11.63 16.14 -6.93
CA ARG A 99 -13.01 16.65 -7.00
C ARG A 99 -13.54 16.88 -5.59
N GLY A 100 -14.00 18.10 -5.31
CA GLY A 100 -14.63 18.44 -4.02
C GLY A 100 -13.74 18.21 -2.79
N GLY A 101 -12.41 18.38 -2.92
CA GLY A 101 -11.47 18.15 -1.82
C GLY A 101 -11.09 16.68 -1.61
N THR A 102 -11.60 15.77 -2.46
CA THR A 102 -11.20 14.36 -2.46
C THR A 102 -10.28 14.07 -3.64
N VAL A 103 -9.35 13.14 -3.44
CA VAL A 103 -8.51 12.60 -4.51
C VAL A 103 -8.94 11.18 -4.80
N ALA A 104 -9.10 10.87 -6.07
CA ALA A 104 -9.35 9.52 -6.56
C ALA A 104 -8.41 9.23 -7.73
N VAL A 105 -8.22 7.94 -8.01
CA VAL A 105 -7.50 7.48 -9.19
C VAL A 105 -8.53 6.88 -10.14
N GLU A 106 -8.57 7.38 -11.37
CA GLU A 106 -9.45 6.87 -12.41
C GLU A 106 -9.04 5.44 -12.80
N PRO A 107 -10.00 4.58 -13.20
CA PRO A 107 -9.71 3.19 -13.56
C PRO A 107 -8.76 3.09 -14.76
N ASP A 108 -7.75 2.24 -14.65
CA ASP A 108 -6.82 1.89 -15.73
C ASP A 108 -6.40 0.43 -15.61
N GLU A 109 -6.42 -0.29 -16.72
CA GLU A 109 -6.16 -1.74 -16.75
C GLU A 109 -4.76 -2.09 -16.24
N ARG A 110 -3.75 -1.30 -16.60
CA ARG A 110 -2.36 -1.57 -16.18
C ARG A 110 -2.18 -1.33 -14.68
N LEU A 111 -2.80 -0.27 -14.16
CA LEU A 111 -2.80 0.03 -12.74
C LEU A 111 -3.55 -1.06 -11.96
N SER A 112 -4.71 -1.51 -12.46
CA SER A 112 -5.48 -2.60 -11.88
C SER A 112 -4.65 -3.89 -11.80
N ASP A 113 -3.97 -4.27 -12.88
CA ASP A 113 -3.10 -5.45 -12.92
C ASP A 113 -1.93 -5.36 -11.95
N LEU A 114 -1.28 -4.19 -11.87
CA LEU A 114 -0.18 -3.96 -10.94
C LEU A 114 -0.67 -4.07 -9.50
N PHE A 115 -1.77 -3.40 -9.18
CA PHE A 115 -2.29 -3.38 -7.82
C PHE A 115 -2.80 -4.76 -7.39
N ALA A 116 -3.47 -5.49 -8.30
CA ALA A 116 -3.88 -6.87 -8.06
C ALA A 116 -2.70 -7.80 -7.74
N ARG A 117 -1.53 -7.59 -8.37
CA ARG A 117 -0.30 -8.33 -8.03
C ARG A 117 0.22 -7.99 -6.64
N LEU A 118 0.25 -6.71 -6.26
CA LEU A 118 0.64 -6.29 -4.91
C LEU A 118 -0.27 -6.88 -3.83
N VAL A 119 -1.59 -6.89 -4.09
CA VAL A 119 -2.57 -7.53 -3.21
C VAL A 119 -2.31 -9.02 -3.12
N ALA A 120 -2.05 -9.69 -4.24
CA ALA A 120 -1.77 -11.12 -4.24
C ALA A 120 -0.48 -11.49 -3.51
N ASP A 121 0.56 -10.67 -3.62
CA ASP A 121 1.82 -10.88 -2.91
C ASP A 121 1.65 -10.67 -1.38
N ALA A 122 0.84 -9.70 -0.97
CA ALA A 122 0.46 -9.47 0.42
C ALA A 122 -0.42 -10.60 0.99
N ALA A 123 -1.44 -11.03 0.24
CA ALA A 123 -2.31 -12.15 0.60
C ALA A 123 -1.49 -13.45 0.77
N ALA A 124 -0.56 -13.72 -0.15
CA ALA A 124 0.34 -14.87 -0.06
C ALA A 124 1.34 -14.79 1.10
N TYR A 125 1.69 -13.58 1.54
CA TYR A 125 2.47 -13.38 2.75
C TYR A 125 1.65 -13.67 4.00
N GLY A 126 0.45 -13.09 4.13
CA GLY A 126 -0.46 -13.37 5.25
C GLY A 126 -0.81 -14.86 5.39
N ALA A 127 -1.11 -15.53 4.28
CA ALA A 127 -1.38 -16.97 4.28
C ALA A 127 -0.22 -17.81 4.86
N ARG A 128 1.03 -17.45 4.56
CA ARG A 128 2.22 -18.11 5.12
C ARG A 128 2.37 -17.90 6.63
N LEU A 129 1.78 -16.83 7.16
CA LEU A 129 1.73 -16.53 8.59
C LEU A 129 0.51 -17.16 9.29
N GLY A 130 -0.40 -17.78 8.53
CA GLY A 130 -1.60 -18.44 9.03
C GLY A 130 -2.88 -17.60 8.98
N ASP A 131 -2.84 -16.43 8.35
CA ASP A 131 -4.01 -15.57 8.20
C ASP A 131 -4.95 -16.03 7.08
N ASP A 132 -6.22 -15.64 7.18
CA ASP A 132 -7.20 -15.82 6.11
C ASP A 132 -6.96 -14.79 5.00
N TRP A 133 -6.34 -15.25 3.92
CA TRP A 133 -6.00 -14.42 2.77
C TRP A 133 -7.23 -13.89 2.02
N ARG A 134 -8.38 -14.57 2.09
CA ARG A 134 -9.63 -14.10 1.47
C ARG A 134 -10.23 -12.97 2.28
N ALA A 135 -10.28 -13.14 3.61
CA ALA A 135 -10.72 -12.10 4.52
C ALA A 135 -9.87 -10.83 4.37
N PHE A 136 -8.55 -10.98 4.26
CA PHE A 136 -7.64 -9.86 3.98
C PHE A 136 -8.07 -9.08 2.72
N ILE A 137 -8.32 -9.76 1.60
CA ILE A 137 -8.72 -9.09 0.34
C ILE A 137 -10.06 -8.37 0.49
N ASP A 138 -11.01 -8.99 1.18
CA ASP A 138 -12.34 -8.41 1.40
C ASP A 138 -12.28 -7.15 2.28
N GLU A 139 -11.37 -7.11 3.25
CA GLU A 139 -11.19 -5.98 4.17
C GLU A 139 -10.51 -4.76 3.54
N LEU A 140 -9.81 -4.91 2.40
CA LEU A 140 -9.15 -3.79 1.70
C LEU A 140 -10.14 -2.79 1.09
N GLY A 141 -11.44 -3.11 1.02
CA GLY A 141 -12.45 -2.20 0.47
C GLY A 141 -12.20 -1.80 -0.99
N LEU A 142 -11.59 -2.69 -1.76
CA LEU A 142 -11.22 -2.43 -3.16
C LEU A 142 -12.47 -2.34 -4.05
N PRO A 143 -12.41 -1.57 -5.16
CA PRO A 143 -13.41 -1.67 -6.21
C PRO A 143 -13.55 -3.12 -6.71
N GLU A 144 -14.74 -3.51 -7.13
CA GLU A 144 -15.07 -4.90 -7.53
C GLU A 144 -14.08 -5.46 -8.57
N ASP A 145 -13.76 -4.68 -9.61
CA ASP A 145 -12.79 -5.09 -10.64
C ASP A 145 -11.39 -5.36 -10.10
N PHE A 146 -10.92 -4.55 -9.13
CA PHE A 146 -9.62 -4.73 -8.48
C PHE A 146 -9.62 -5.97 -7.59
N ARG A 147 -10.71 -6.16 -6.84
CA ARG A 147 -10.91 -7.32 -5.98
C ARG A 147 -10.90 -8.62 -6.78
N ASP A 148 -11.66 -8.68 -7.86
CA ASP A 148 -11.76 -9.87 -8.71
C ASP A 148 -10.43 -10.19 -9.40
N ALA A 149 -9.70 -9.17 -9.85
CA ALA A 149 -8.36 -9.35 -10.38
C ALA A 149 -7.40 -9.92 -9.33
N ALA A 150 -7.44 -9.42 -8.09
CA ALA A 150 -6.63 -9.92 -7.00
C ALA A 150 -6.98 -11.38 -6.64
N LEU A 151 -8.27 -11.72 -6.55
CA LEU A 151 -8.73 -13.09 -6.27
C LEU A 151 -8.23 -14.07 -7.33
N ARG A 152 -8.37 -13.75 -8.62
CA ARG A 152 -7.87 -14.59 -9.73
C ARG A 152 -6.37 -14.85 -9.66
N LEU A 153 -5.59 -13.90 -9.17
CA LEU A 153 -4.14 -14.06 -8.99
C LEU A 153 -3.79 -14.89 -7.74
N CYS A 154 -4.62 -14.84 -6.70
CA CYS A 154 -4.40 -15.56 -5.44
C CYS A 154 -4.79 -17.04 -5.50
N GLU A 155 -5.92 -17.37 -6.13
CA GLU A 155 -6.47 -18.73 -6.17
C GLU A 155 -5.46 -19.81 -6.62
N PRO A 156 -4.71 -19.67 -7.73
CA PRO A 156 -3.73 -20.69 -8.12
C PRO A 156 -2.49 -20.74 -7.21
N ARG A 157 -2.29 -19.74 -6.35
CA ARG A 157 -1.13 -19.64 -5.44
C ARG A 157 -1.43 -20.18 -4.04
N LEU A 158 -2.68 -20.09 -3.60
CA LEU A 158 -3.10 -20.26 -2.20
C LEU A 158 -4.29 -21.21 -2.01
N GLY A 159 -4.89 -21.72 -3.09
CA GLY A 159 -6.01 -22.65 -3.10
C GLY A 159 -5.62 -24.13 -3.10
#